data_AF-A0A7W1PQJ8-F1
#
_entry.id   AF-A0A7W1PQJ8-F1
#
_cell.length_a   1.000
_cell.length_b   1.000
_cell.length_c   1.000
_cell.angle_alpha   90.00
_cell.angle_beta   90.00
_cell.angle_gamma   90.00
#
_symmetry.space_group_name_H-M   'P 1'
#
loop_
_entity.id
_entity.type
_entity.pdbx_description
1 polymer ?
#
loop_
_entity_poly.entity_id
_entity_poly.type
_entity_poly.pdbx_seq_one_letter_code
_entity_poly.pdbx_strand_id
1 'polypeptide(L)'
;RAFVNEDAGDAPERYALPPRDDPGYPLAAARALLRGADQGDTPGAEAATGFYFGDPALKGEVKQILAEARESGNERLEQLAERFLRRISGRA
;
A
#
# COMPACT_ATOMS: atom_id res chain seq x y z
N ARG A 1 8.70 -30.97 -8.13
CA ARG A 1 9.36 -30.04 -9.07
C ARG A 1 8.56 -28.73 -8.99
N ALA A 2 9.06 -27.58 -8.56
CA ALA A 2 10.40 -27.17 -8.16
C ALA A 2 10.33 -26.41 -6.82
N PHE A 3 11.31 -26.63 -5.96
CA PHE A 3 11.67 -25.69 -4.90
C PHE A 3 12.73 -24.77 -5.49
N VAL A 4 12.56 -23.45 -5.34
CA VAL A 4 13.65 -22.48 -5.42
C VAL A 4 13.59 -21.69 -4.12
N ASN A 5 14.63 -21.87 -3.32
CA ASN A 5 15.07 -21.02 -2.24
C ASN A 5 16.23 -20.21 -2.83
N GLU A 6 16.25 -18.88 -2.70
CA GLU A 6 17.49 -18.18 -2.39
C GLU A 6 17.16 -16.76 -1.88
N ASP A 7 17.42 -16.60 -0.60
CA ASP A 7 17.82 -15.39 0.15
C ASP A 7 17.89 -14.06 -0.63
N ALA A 8 17.10 -13.09 -0.17
CA ALA A 8 17.31 -11.68 -0.45
C ALA A 8 17.24 -10.86 0.85
N GLY A 9 18.33 -10.86 1.60
CA GLY A 9 18.72 -9.70 2.40
C GLY A 9 18.33 -9.73 3.87
N ASP A 10 19.37 -9.69 4.70
CA ASP A 10 19.39 -9.58 6.17
C ASP A 10 18.78 -8.23 6.66
N ALA A 11 17.46 -8.11 6.54
CA ALA A 11 16.57 -7.20 7.29
C ALA A 11 15.12 -7.62 6.95
N PRO A 12 14.16 -7.64 7.90
CA PRO A 12 12.78 -7.87 7.52
C PRO A 12 12.37 -6.79 6.52
N GLU A 13 11.91 -7.20 5.33
CA GLU A 13 11.35 -6.29 4.34
C GLU A 13 10.35 -5.37 5.04
N ARG A 14 10.63 -4.06 5.05
CA ARG A 14 9.87 -3.06 5.80
C ARG A 14 8.36 -3.08 5.46
N TYR A 15 8.04 -3.59 4.28
CA TYR A 15 6.69 -3.85 3.79
C TYR A 15 6.62 -5.30 3.32
N ALA A 16 6.05 -6.19 4.12
CA ALA A 16 5.81 -7.58 3.70
C ALA A 16 4.69 -7.60 2.66
N LEU A 17 5.04 -7.88 1.41
CA LEU A 17 4.10 -7.98 0.29
C LEU A 17 3.97 -9.44 -0.18
N PRO A 18 2.78 -9.87 -0.61
CA PRO A 18 2.63 -11.14 -1.29
C PRO A 18 3.38 -11.11 -2.65
N PRO A 19 3.48 -12.24 -3.37
CA PRO A 19 3.99 -12.25 -4.74
C PRO A 19 3.20 -11.30 -5.66
N ARG A 20 3.85 -10.72 -6.66
CA ARG A 20 3.23 -9.71 -7.56
C ARG A 20 2.02 -10.21 -8.34
N ASP A 21 1.98 -11.49 -8.68
CA ASP A 21 0.85 -12.14 -9.37
C ASP A 21 -0.28 -12.56 -8.42
N ASP A 22 -0.13 -12.36 -7.11
CA ASP A 22 -1.19 -12.64 -6.15
C ASP A 22 -2.35 -11.65 -6.34
N PRO A 23 -3.61 -12.11 -6.44
CA PRO A 23 -4.77 -11.23 -6.59
C PRO A 23 -4.95 -10.26 -5.42
N GLY A 24 -4.39 -10.56 -4.24
CA GLY A 24 -4.35 -9.69 -3.07
C GLY A 24 -3.20 -8.67 -3.07
N TYR A 25 -2.28 -8.74 -4.03
CA TYR A 25 -1.15 -7.81 -4.13
C TYR A 25 -1.57 -6.34 -4.17
N PRO A 26 -2.59 -5.91 -4.96
CA PRO A 26 -3.01 -4.51 -4.99
C PRO A 26 -3.47 -4.00 -3.61
N LEU A 27 -4.24 -4.81 -2.87
CA LEU A 27 -4.71 -4.45 -1.53
C LEU A 27 -3.56 -4.34 -0.53
N ALA A 28 -2.61 -5.29 -0.56
CA ALA A 28 -1.42 -5.24 0.28
C ALA A 28 -0.55 -4.03 -0.04
N ALA A 29 -0.36 -3.72 -1.33
CA ALA A 29 0.37 -2.54 -1.79
C ALA A 29 -0.28 -1.23 -1.33
N ALA A 30 -1.60 -1.11 -1.45
CA ALA A 30 -2.34 0.04 -0.94
C ALA A 30 -2.12 0.25 0.56
N ARG A 31 -2.21 -0.83 1.37
CA ARG A 31 -1.92 -0.75 2.82
C ARG A 31 -0.48 -0.35 3.10
N ALA A 32 0.49 -0.88 2.34
CA ALA A 32 1.90 -0.53 2.48
C ALA A 32 2.16 0.96 2.18
N LEU A 33 1.56 1.52 1.12
CA LEU A 33 1.67 2.95 0.80
C LEU A 33 1.09 3.86 1.89
N LEU A 34 -0.07 3.50 2.45
CA LEU A 34 -0.67 4.25 3.56
C LEU A 34 0.22 4.17 4.81
N ARG A 35 0.76 2.99 5.14
CA ARG A 35 1.70 2.81 6.24
C ARG A 35 3.00 3.57 6.03
N GLY A 36 3.55 3.58 4.82
CA GLY A 36 4.75 4.35 4.50
C GLY A 36 4.52 5.84 4.64
N ALA A 37 3.38 6.35 4.16
CA ALA A 37 3.01 7.74 4.35
C ALA A 37 2.80 8.12 5.82
N ASP A 38 2.28 7.20 6.64
CA ASP A 38 2.16 7.40 8.09
C ASP A 38 3.52 7.57 8.78
N GLN A 39 4.47 6.71 8.42
CA GLN A 39 5.83 6.68 8.97
C GLN A 39 6.76 7.74 8.37
N GLY A 40 6.31 8.55 7.41
CA GLY A 40 7.15 9.49 6.68
C GLY A 40 8.08 8.86 5.63
N ASP A 41 7.88 7.59 5.31
CA ASP A 41 8.64 6.78 4.35
C ASP A 41 7.78 6.42 3.12
N THR A 42 7.22 7.44 2.48
CA THR A 42 6.49 7.25 1.21
C THR A 42 7.42 6.69 0.12
N PRO A 43 8.65 7.21 -0.10
CA PRO A 43 9.53 6.69 -1.15
C PRO A 43 9.88 5.21 -0.98
N GLY A 44 10.10 4.73 0.25
CA GLY A 44 10.36 3.32 0.51
C GLY A 44 9.16 2.44 0.20
N ALA A 45 7.95 2.87 0.55
CA ALA A 45 6.72 2.12 0.22
C ALA A 45 6.44 2.10 -1.29
N GLU A 46 6.71 3.20 -2.01
CA GLU A 46 6.58 3.24 -3.47
C GLU A 46 7.57 2.28 -4.14
N ALA A 47 8.83 2.27 -3.68
CA ALA A 47 9.85 1.35 -4.18
C ALA A 47 9.48 -0.13 -3.93
N ALA A 48 8.98 -0.47 -2.74
CA ALA A 48 8.59 -1.84 -2.41
C ALA A 48 7.39 -2.32 -3.25
N THR A 49 6.37 -1.47 -3.39
CA THR A 49 5.12 -1.87 -4.05
C THR A 49 5.19 -1.78 -5.58
N GLY A 50 5.98 -0.84 -6.11
CA GLY A 50 5.99 -0.46 -7.53
C GLY A 50 4.85 0.48 -7.93
N PHE A 51 4.03 0.94 -6.97
CA PHE A 51 2.98 1.93 -7.16
C PHE A 51 3.38 3.25 -6.52
N TYR A 52 2.84 4.37 -7.02
CA TYR A 52 3.01 5.66 -6.35
C TYR A 52 1.87 5.96 -5.39
N PHE A 53 2.12 6.80 -4.38
CA PHE A 53 1.07 7.28 -3.50
C PHE A 53 0.08 8.15 -4.30
N GLY A 54 -1.18 7.75 -4.37
CA GLY A 54 -2.18 8.35 -5.25
C GLY A 54 -2.26 7.72 -6.64
N ASP A 55 -1.79 6.49 -6.83
CA ASP A 55 -1.97 5.74 -8.08
C ASP A 55 -3.47 5.41 -8.32
N PRO A 56 -4.07 5.83 -9.46
CA PRO A 56 -5.45 5.50 -9.80
C PRO A 56 -5.72 3.99 -9.87
N ALA A 57 -4.72 3.16 -10.14
CA ALA A 57 -4.86 1.70 -10.17
C ALA A 57 -5.28 1.12 -8.82
N LEU A 58 -4.96 1.79 -7.70
CA LEU A 58 -5.28 1.36 -6.34
C LEU A 58 -6.53 2.04 -5.76
N LYS A 59 -7.29 2.76 -6.59
CA LYS A 59 -8.45 3.54 -6.13
C LYS A 59 -9.52 2.66 -5.47
N GLY A 60 -9.75 1.45 -5.97
CA GLY A 60 -10.75 0.53 -5.42
C GLY A 60 -10.36 0.03 -4.03
N GLU A 61 -9.10 -0.37 -3.91
CA GLU A 61 -8.47 -0.95 -2.73
C GLU A 61 -8.40 0.10 -1.61
N VAL A 62 -8.00 1.33 -1.94
CA VAL A 62 -7.94 2.42 -0.95
C VAL A 62 -9.34 2.84 -0.48
N LYS A 63 -10.36 2.78 -1.35
CA LYS A 63 -11.75 3.00 -0.92
C LYS A 63 -12.23 1.92 0.05
N GLN A 64 -11.86 0.66 -0.18
CA GLN A 64 -12.15 -0.42 0.74
C GLN A 64 -11.47 -0.17 2.10
N ILE A 65 -10.17 0.15 2.11
CA ILE A 65 -9.43 0.47 3.34
C ILE A 65 -10.03 1.67 4.07
N LEU A 66 -10.50 2.70 3.35
CA LEU A 66 -11.19 3.85 3.93
C LEU A 66 -12.49 3.45 4.64
N ALA A 67 -13.28 2.57 4.03
CA ALA A 67 -14.50 2.06 4.66
C ALA A 67 -14.17 1.29 5.94
N GLU A 68 -13.20 0.37 5.88
CA GLU A 68 -12.73 -0.40 7.04
C GLU A 68 -12.20 0.51 8.16
N ALA A 69 -11.46 1.57 7.81
CA ALA A 69 -10.93 2.55 8.76
C ALA A 69 -12.06 3.30 9.48
N ARG A 70 -13.11 3.69 8.77
CA ARG A 70 -14.30 4.35 9.36
C ARG A 70 -15.07 3.42 10.29
N GLU A 71 -15.30 2.18 9.86
CA GLU A 71 -16.00 1.17 10.65
C GLU A 71 -15.26 0.85 11.96
N SER A 72 -13.92 0.84 11.90
CA SER A 72 -13.06 0.58 13.07
C SER A 72 -12.71 1.82 13.91
N GLY A 73 -13.11 3.03 13.47
CA GLY A 73 -12.74 4.28 14.13
C GLY A 73 -11.25 4.64 14.02
N ASN A 74 -10.53 4.11 13.03
CA ASN A 74 -9.13 4.43 12.81
C ASN A 74 -8.97 5.76 12.04
N GLU A 75 -9.08 6.86 12.77
CA GLU A 75 -9.04 8.23 12.24
C GLU A 75 -7.76 8.54 11.45
N ARG A 76 -6.63 7.97 11.86
CA ARG A 76 -5.34 8.22 11.19
C ARG A 76 -5.31 7.55 9.82
N LEU A 77 -5.72 6.28 9.75
CA LEU A 77 -5.79 5.54 8.49
C LEU A 77 -6.82 6.13 7.54
N GLU A 78 -7.96 6.58 8.06
CA GLU A 78 -8.97 7.31 7.29
C GLU A 78 -8.38 8.55 6.61
N GLN A 79 -7.72 9.43 7.37
CA GLN A 79 -7.11 10.65 6.83
C GLN A 79 -6.07 10.35 5.74
N LEU A 80 -5.26 9.30 5.92
CA LEU A 80 -4.26 8.88 4.94
C LEU A 80 -4.92 8.36 3.66
N ALA A 81 -5.97 7.53 3.78
CA ALA A 81 -6.72 7.02 2.64
C ALA A 81 -7.43 8.16 1.88
N GLU A 82 -8.05 9.11 2.59
CA GLU A 82 -8.62 10.29 1.96
C GLU A 82 -7.58 11.13 1.22
N ARG A 83 -6.41 11.36 1.83
CA ARG A 83 -5.31 12.10 1.20
C ARG A 83 -4.82 11.40 -0.06
N PHE A 84 -4.71 10.07 -0.05
CA PHE A 84 -4.38 9.28 -1.24
C PHE A 84 -5.39 9.52 -2.36
N LEU A 85 -6.69 9.42 -2.05
CA LEU A 85 -7.78 9.62 -3.01
C LEU A 85 -7.83 11.06 -3.55
N ARG A 86 -7.54 12.07 -2.72
CA ARG A 86 -7.42 13.47 -3.17
C ARG A 86 -6.29 13.65 -4.19
N ARG A 87 -5.17 12.96 -4.02
CA ARG A 87 -4.04 13.02 -4.98
C ARG A 87 -4.38 12.41 -6.34
N ILE A 88 -5.27 11.41 -6.38
CA ILE A 88 -5.82 10.89 -7.65
C ILE A 88 -6.62 11.97 -8.38
N SER A 89 -7.52 12.66 -7.67
CA SER A 89 -8.43 13.65 -8.26
C SER A 89 -7.75 14.98 -8.60
N GLY A 90 -6.64 15.31 -7.95
CA GLY A 90 -5.90 16.56 -8.14
C GLY A 90 -4.83 16.52 -9.23
N ARG A 91 -4.77 15.47 -10.05
CA ARG A 91 -3.84 15.36 -11.18
C ARG A 91 -4.52 15.90 -12.45
N ALA A 92 -4.56 17.23 -12.54
CA ALA A 92 -4.67 17.99 -13.80
C ALA A 92 -3.41 18.84 -13.95
#